data_AF-A0A6N7PS37-F1
#
_entry.id   AF-A0A6N7PS37-F1
#
_cell.length_a   1.000
_cell.length_b   1.000
_cell.length_c   1.000
_cell.angle_alpha   90.00
_cell.angle_beta   90.00
_cell.angle_gamma   90.00
#
_symmetry.space_group_name_H-M   'P 1'
#
loop_
_entity.id
_entity.type
_entity.pdbx_description
1 polymer ?
#
loop_
_entity_poly.entity_id
_entity_poly.type
_entity_poly.pdbx_seq_one_letter_code
_entity_poly.pdbx_strand_id
1 'polypeptide(L)'
;MLGSMNRRIHRGLAWSFRHLGALVSAASITTMALVACTPEERDFGTTTSSSGAGGAGGGEGCVPDEERACYTGPPGTEDVGLCKRGIQVCLPNGSGFGECGGEVLPQPENCATPEDEACNGDEPTDCPPLDHAWSKGFSIASEVFVRSVAVDPNTHDIVITGELRGTVDLGGGPLASTGSSDILLAKFGADGTHKWSKRFGDASSQDGNGVAIDAAGMIYLAGMVIGAIDLGGGALTSEGSSDALVAKFDPEGNLVWAKLFGDTSSQSATSVALTQAGQVVVAGKFSGTINLGGAALTAPTDGDLFVARLDSSGFHSMSRRFGGTGDEDLIGVVVDSQGNITITGHFSGALDFGNAGSFTSAGSDDAFVAKLNTSGVPVWAKRFGDVADQEALGIAVTPGDEVVVSGRLAGAIDFEDGSKIEAPPNATNTYLVKLAPDGVLAWSKLLGGPMSISDWGMGVGVANDRIVTAGWFSDQIDFGGGALASKTQVSPFVAQLELDGAHRSSRTYDTIMPAGVLALGVMPTGDAILAGISYAPIDLGGGPLQANSEQEAVLFLARLLP
;
A
#
# COMPACT_ATOMS: atom_id res chain seq x y z
N MET A 1 -57.89 -6.12 -10.35
CA MET A 1 -57.46 -7.36 -9.66
C MET A 1 -56.27 -7.89 -10.45
N LEU A 2 -55.02 -7.41 -10.35
CA LEU A 2 -54.12 -7.09 -9.22
C LEU A 2 -53.88 -8.27 -8.27
N GLY A 3 -52.64 -8.77 -8.29
CA GLY A 3 -52.04 -9.84 -7.45
C GLY A 3 -50.71 -10.28 -8.07
N SER A 4 -49.66 -9.45 -8.01
CA SER A 4 -48.61 -9.40 -6.96
C SER A 4 -47.59 -10.55 -7.05
N MET A 5 -46.52 -10.35 -7.83
CA MET A 5 -45.24 -11.07 -7.65
C MET A 5 -44.25 -10.10 -7.02
N ASN A 6 -43.86 -10.40 -5.78
CA ASN A 6 -42.82 -9.73 -5.02
C ASN A 6 -41.46 -9.87 -5.73
N ARG A 7 -40.85 -8.74 -6.12
CA ARG A 7 -39.41 -8.67 -6.38
C ARG A 7 -38.68 -8.44 -5.05
N ARG A 8 -37.89 -9.43 -4.63
CA ARG A 8 -36.86 -9.25 -3.59
C ARG A 8 -35.72 -8.44 -4.20
N ILE A 9 -35.37 -7.34 -3.54
CA ILE A 9 -34.25 -6.46 -3.87
C ILE A 9 -33.05 -6.98 -3.08
N HIS A 10 -32.05 -7.54 -3.75
CA HIS A 10 -30.71 -7.70 -3.21
C HIS A 10 -29.96 -6.39 -3.45
N ARG A 11 -29.63 -5.66 -2.37
CA ARG A 11 -28.68 -4.55 -2.35
C ARG A 11 -27.69 -4.85 -1.23
N GLY A 12 -26.48 -5.22 -1.64
CA GLY A 12 -25.33 -5.57 -0.83
C GLY A 12 -24.30 -6.02 -1.84
N LEU A 13 -23.13 -5.39 -1.87
CA LEU A 13 -22.14 -5.35 -2.96
C LEU A 13 -22.44 -4.32 -4.06
N ALA A 14 -22.33 -3.05 -3.70
CA ALA A 14 -22.07 -1.97 -4.65
C ALA A 14 -20.79 -1.25 -4.20
N TRP A 15 -19.62 -1.81 -4.53
CA TRP A 15 -18.49 -0.94 -4.82
C TRP A 15 -18.81 -0.21 -6.14
N SER A 16 -18.53 1.08 -6.16
CA SER A 16 -19.01 2.11 -7.08
C SER A 16 -18.87 1.80 -8.58
N PHE A 17 -19.83 1.09 -9.16
CA PHE A 17 -20.18 1.22 -10.57
C PHE A 17 -21.26 2.30 -10.74
N ARG A 18 -20.85 3.57 -10.64
CA ARG A 18 -21.64 4.69 -11.14
C ARG A 18 -20.71 5.63 -11.89
N HIS A 19 -20.73 5.48 -13.22
CA HIS A 19 -20.42 6.43 -14.31
C HIS A 19 -19.58 5.76 -15.41
N LEU A 20 -20.17 4.79 -16.12
CA LEU A 20 -19.77 4.48 -17.50
C LEU A 20 -20.88 4.97 -18.44
N GLY A 21 -20.65 6.11 -19.08
CA GLY A 21 -21.51 6.70 -20.09
C GLY A 21 -20.72 7.05 -21.35
N ALA A 22 -20.73 6.10 -22.28
CA ALA A 22 -20.46 6.13 -23.73
C ALA A 22 -19.90 7.40 -24.42
N LEU A 23 -18.91 7.20 -25.31
CA LEU A 23 -18.97 7.51 -26.75
C LEU A 23 -17.71 6.96 -27.47
N VAL A 24 -17.87 5.90 -28.27
CA VAL A 24 -16.92 5.55 -29.35
C VAL A 24 -17.71 5.46 -30.64
N SER A 25 -17.54 6.44 -31.51
CA SER A 25 -17.92 6.36 -32.92
C SER A 25 -16.64 6.17 -33.73
N ALA A 26 -16.64 5.10 -34.52
CA ALA A 26 -15.55 4.66 -35.37
C ALA A 26 -15.17 5.72 -36.42
N ALA A 27 -13.86 5.94 -36.60
CA ALA A 27 -13.31 6.56 -37.79
C ALA A 27 -12.02 5.83 -38.20
N SER A 28 -11.99 5.43 -39.48
CA SER A 28 -10.93 4.67 -40.15
C SER A 28 -9.60 5.41 -40.15
N ILE A 29 -8.50 4.70 -39.84
CA ILE A 29 -7.13 5.20 -39.99
C ILE A 29 -6.54 4.65 -41.28
N THR A 30 -6.17 5.59 -42.15
CA THR A 30 -5.41 5.39 -43.38
C THR A 30 -3.94 5.14 -43.05
N THR A 31 -3.36 4.09 -43.61
CA THR A 31 -1.93 3.76 -43.56
C THR A 31 -1.06 4.91 -44.07
N MET A 32 -0.11 5.37 -43.24
CA MET A 32 1.08 6.12 -43.67
C MET A 32 2.32 5.33 -43.30
N ALA A 33 3.18 5.12 -44.30
CA ALA A 33 4.42 4.37 -44.21
C ALA A 33 5.47 5.12 -43.39
N LEU A 34 6.08 4.44 -42.43
CA LEU A 34 7.31 4.87 -41.77
C LEU A 34 8.51 4.48 -42.63
N VAL A 35 9.30 5.49 -43.01
CA VAL A 35 10.62 5.37 -43.62
C VAL A 35 11.62 4.98 -42.54
N ALA A 36 12.43 3.96 -42.84
CA ALA A 36 13.47 3.41 -41.98
C ALA A 36 14.63 4.40 -41.78
N CYS A 37 15.16 4.46 -40.55
CA CYS A 37 16.53 4.91 -40.28
C CYS A 37 17.40 3.68 -40.00
N THR A 38 18.44 3.51 -40.79
CA THR A 38 19.53 2.53 -40.58
C THR A 38 20.52 3.05 -39.54
N PRO A 39 21.07 2.21 -38.66
CA PRO A 39 22.15 2.61 -37.76
C PRO A 39 23.46 2.82 -38.53
N GLU A 40 24.13 3.93 -38.26
CA GLU A 40 25.45 4.27 -38.77
C GLU A 40 26.52 3.72 -37.80
N GLU A 41 27.35 2.79 -38.28
CA GLU A 41 28.50 2.26 -37.53
C GLU A 41 29.55 3.35 -37.30
N ARG A 42 29.91 3.63 -36.05
CA ARG A 42 31.10 4.43 -35.73
C ARG A 42 32.33 3.54 -35.68
N ASP A 43 33.21 3.75 -36.65
CA ASP A 43 34.57 3.23 -36.75
C ASP A 43 35.45 3.82 -35.64
N PHE A 44 35.93 2.98 -34.72
CA PHE A 44 36.99 3.34 -33.79
C PHE A 44 38.33 2.90 -34.40
N GLY A 45 39.08 3.91 -34.85
CA GLY A 45 40.37 3.76 -35.50
C GLY A 45 41.34 2.84 -34.75
N THR A 46 42.01 2.02 -35.55
CA THR A 46 43.07 1.11 -35.13
C THR A 46 44.26 1.90 -34.55
N THR A 47 44.50 1.74 -33.24
CA THR A 47 45.76 2.15 -32.64
C THR A 47 46.81 1.06 -32.86
N THR A 48 47.87 1.44 -33.56
CA THR A 48 49.05 0.63 -33.83
C THR A 48 49.85 0.43 -32.54
N SER A 49 49.83 -0.78 -31.98
CA SER A 49 50.81 -1.19 -30.98
C SER A 49 52.10 -1.61 -31.69
N SER A 50 53.16 -0.83 -31.48
CA SER A 50 54.50 -1.15 -31.95
C SER A 50 55.14 -2.19 -31.02
N SER A 51 55.54 -3.31 -31.60
CA SER A 51 56.33 -4.35 -30.96
C SER A 51 57.80 -3.88 -30.83
N GLY A 52 58.20 -3.50 -29.62
CA GLY A 52 59.61 -3.32 -29.25
C GLY A 52 60.08 -4.51 -28.42
N ALA A 53 60.94 -5.35 -28.99
CA ALA A 53 61.65 -6.41 -28.27
C ALA A 53 63.04 -5.90 -27.84
N GLY A 54 63.45 -6.22 -26.61
CA GLY A 54 64.85 -6.24 -26.21
C GLY A 54 65.12 -5.76 -24.77
N GLY A 55 65.66 -6.65 -23.93
CA GLY A 55 66.39 -6.23 -22.73
C GLY A 55 66.21 -7.11 -21.50
N ALA A 56 66.93 -8.23 -21.45
CA ALA A 56 67.22 -8.91 -20.18
C ALA A 56 68.34 -8.15 -19.45
N GLY A 57 68.12 -7.76 -18.18
CA GLY A 57 69.21 -7.36 -17.27
C GLY A 57 68.82 -6.33 -16.21
N GLY A 58 68.86 -6.75 -14.94
CA GLY A 58 68.95 -5.87 -13.77
C GLY A 58 67.60 -5.53 -13.14
N GLY A 59 67.24 -6.21 -12.05
CA GLY A 59 66.11 -5.79 -11.23
C GLY A 59 66.39 -4.40 -10.67
N GLU A 60 65.60 -3.42 -11.10
CA GLU A 60 65.50 -2.13 -10.44
C GLU A 60 64.83 -2.37 -9.08
N GLY A 61 65.65 -2.67 -8.08
CA GLY A 61 65.26 -2.48 -6.71
C GLY A 61 65.05 -0.99 -6.46
N CYS A 62 64.02 -0.65 -5.71
CA CYS A 62 63.79 0.70 -5.21
C CYS A 62 64.74 1.01 -4.05
N VAL A 63 64.94 2.29 -3.74
CA VAL A 63 65.72 2.68 -2.56
C VAL A 63 64.90 2.34 -1.31
N PRO A 64 65.45 1.64 -0.31
CA PRO A 64 64.72 1.38 0.94
C PRO A 64 64.10 2.67 1.51
N ASP A 65 62.85 2.58 1.94
CA ASP A 65 62.02 3.71 2.42
C ASP A 65 61.66 4.77 1.36
N GLU A 66 61.96 4.54 0.07
CA GLU A 66 61.44 5.36 -1.03
C GLU A 66 59.92 5.25 -1.09
N GLU A 67 59.25 6.38 -1.24
CA GLU A 67 57.79 6.47 -1.37
C GLU A 67 57.39 6.81 -2.79
N ARG A 68 56.31 6.18 -3.28
CA ARG A 68 55.66 6.57 -4.53
C ARG A 68 54.15 6.52 -4.41
N ALA A 69 53.48 7.36 -5.21
CA ALA A 69 52.04 7.28 -5.36
C ALA A 69 51.63 5.96 -6.02
N CYS A 70 50.49 5.43 -5.60
CA CYS A 70 49.89 4.22 -6.15
C CYS A 70 48.37 4.35 -6.12
N TYR A 71 47.71 3.63 -7.01
CA TYR A 71 46.26 3.49 -7.02
C TYR A 71 45.94 2.18 -7.73
N THR A 72 45.16 1.31 -7.09
CA THR A 72 44.84 -0.02 -7.60
C THR A 72 43.42 -0.09 -8.19
N GLY A 73 42.68 1.02 -8.17
CA GLY A 73 41.33 1.13 -8.73
C GLY A 73 41.30 1.24 -10.26
N PRO A 74 40.11 1.12 -10.88
CA PRO A 74 39.93 1.26 -12.32
C PRO A 74 40.44 2.61 -12.88
N PRO A 75 41.03 2.64 -14.09
CA PRO A 75 41.43 3.89 -14.73
C PRO A 75 40.26 4.87 -14.87
N GLY A 76 40.49 6.14 -14.54
CA GLY A 76 39.47 7.19 -14.59
C GLY A 76 38.72 7.43 -13.27
N THR A 77 38.94 6.61 -12.25
CA THR A 77 38.35 6.79 -10.90
C THR A 77 39.32 7.43 -9.89
N GLU A 78 40.60 7.58 -10.25
CA GLU A 78 41.61 8.16 -9.37
C GLU A 78 41.32 9.66 -9.11
N ASP A 79 41.27 10.04 -7.83
CA ASP A 79 41.00 11.41 -7.38
C ASP A 79 39.64 11.98 -7.87
N VAL A 80 38.67 11.10 -8.10
CA VAL A 80 37.26 11.42 -8.36
C VAL A 80 36.43 11.03 -7.14
N GLY A 81 35.54 11.92 -6.70
CA GLY A 81 34.71 11.67 -5.50
C GLY A 81 35.56 11.44 -4.23
N LEU A 82 35.26 10.37 -3.50
CA LEU A 82 36.03 9.95 -2.32
C LEU A 82 37.30 9.16 -2.64
N CYS A 83 37.46 8.70 -3.88
CA CYS A 83 38.62 7.91 -4.26
C CYS A 83 39.89 8.74 -4.22
N LYS A 84 40.95 8.14 -3.69
CA LYS A 84 42.25 8.80 -3.60
C LYS A 84 43.38 7.81 -3.76
N ARG A 85 44.47 8.30 -4.35
CA ARG A 85 45.76 7.60 -4.40
C ARG A 85 46.30 7.30 -3.00
N GLY A 86 46.91 6.13 -2.85
CA GLY A 86 47.70 5.75 -1.69
C GLY A 86 49.19 5.98 -1.89
N ILE A 87 49.97 5.51 -0.93
CA ILE A 87 51.44 5.53 -0.98
C ILE A 87 51.96 4.10 -0.81
N GLN A 88 52.83 3.71 -1.74
CA GLN A 88 53.65 2.52 -1.60
C GLN A 88 55.03 2.91 -1.06
N VAL A 89 55.52 2.14 -0.09
CA VAL A 89 56.87 2.29 0.46
C VAL A 89 57.74 1.12 -0.03
N CYS A 90 58.96 1.43 -0.46
CA CYS A 90 59.94 0.42 -0.82
C CYS A 90 60.33 -0.44 0.38
N LEU A 91 60.34 -1.76 0.19
CA LEU A 91 60.72 -2.70 1.25
C LEU A 91 62.17 -2.48 1.70
N PRO A 92 62.50 -2.71 2.99
CA PRO A 92 63.84 -2.47 3.53
C PRO A 92 64.98 -3.24 2.83
N ASN A 93 64.66 -4.35 2.17
CA ASN A 93 65.59 -5.17 1.40
C ASN A 93 65.76 -4.70 -0.06
N GLY A 94 65.14 -3.59 -0.45
CA GLY A 94 65.17 -3.03 -1.80
C GLY A 94 64.50 -3.91 -2.86
N SER A 95 63.72 -4.92 -2.47
CA SER A 95 63.18 -5.91 -3.42
C SER A 95 61.96 -5.42 -4.21
N GLY A 96 61.46 -4.21 -3.90
CA GLY A 96 60.28 -3.62 -4.55
C GLY A 96 59.39 -2.85 -3.57
N PHE A 97 58.37 -2.22 -4.11
CA PHE A 97 57.36 -1.48 -3.36
C PHE A 97 56.31 -2.41 -2.74
N GLY A 98 55.88 -2.12 -1.51
CA GLY A 98 54.85 -2.88 -0.78
C GLY A 98 53.43 -2.64 -1.28
N GLU A 99 52.43 -2.92 -0.43
CA GLU A 99 51.02 -2.62 -0.74
C GLU A 99 50.75 -1.11 -0.78
N CYS A 100 49.69 -0.72 -1.49
CA CYS A 100 49.29 0.67 -1.59
C CYS A 100 48.56 1.10 -0.32
N GLY A 101 49.30 1.73 0.59
CA GLY A 101 48.77 2.17 1.87
C GLY A 101 47.93 3.44 1.73
N GLY A 102 46.71 3.42 2.27
CA GLY A 102 45.86 4.61 2.39
C GLY A 102 45.11 5.03 1.12
N GLU A 103 45.12 4.19 0.08
CA GLU A 103 44.21 4.38 -1.07
C GLU A 103 42.74 4.19 -0.64
N VAL A 104 41.85 4.89 -1.33
CA VAL A 104 40.40 4.68 -1.24
C VAL A 104 39.95 4.26 -2.63
N LEU A 105 39.48 3.02 -2.74
CA LEU A 105 39.02 2.42 -3.98
C LEU A 105 37.52 2.64 -4.16
N PRO A 106 37.02 2.63 -5.40
CA PRO A 106 35.59 2.77 -5.66
C PRO A 106 34.81 1.71 -4.91
N GLN A 107 33.74 2.13 -4.26
CA GLN A 107 32.78 1.26 -3.59
C GLN A 107 31.42 1.38 -4.27
N PRO A 108 30.49 0.44 -4.05
CA PRO A 108 29.10 0.67 -4.40
C PRO A 108 28.58 1.95 -3.73
N GLU A 109 27.75 2.70 -4.46
CA GLU A 109 27.19 3.97 -4.00
C GLU A 109 26.43 3.80 -2.68
N ASN A 110 26.65 4.70 -1.72
CA ASN A 110 25.91 4.77 -0.47
C ASN A 110 24.88 5.90 -0.55
N CYS A 111 23.64 5.55 -0.93
CA CYS A 111 22.54 6.51 -1.07
C CYS A 111 22.07 7.22 0.23
N ALA A 112 22.79 7.04 1.36
CA ALA A 112 22.58 7.78 2.60
C ALA A 112 23.53 8.98 2.76
N THR A 113 24.53 9.11 1.88
CA THR A 113 25.59 10.12 1.93
C THR A 113 25.63 10.91 0.60
N PRO A 114 25.92 12.22 0.63
CA PRO A 114 26.00 13.04 -0.59
C PRO A 114 27.34 12.91 -1.34
N GLU A 115 28.27 12.09 -0.85
CA GLU A 115 29.60 11.92 -1.44
C GLU A 115 29.61 10.87 -2.58
N ASP A 116 30.38 11.10 -3.65
CA ASP A 116 30.55 10.15 -4.77
C ASP A 116 31.50 8.99 -4.37
N GLU A 117 30.95 7.83 -4.01
CA GLU A 117 31.70 6.65 -3.58
C GLU A 117 32.03 5.68 -4.73
N ALA A 118 31.25 5.73 -5.80
CA ALA A 118 31.52 5.03 -7.05
C ALA A 118 32.68 5.65 -7.86
N CYS A 119 33.05 6.88 -7.54
CA CYS A 119 34.14 7.65 -8.10
C CYS A 119 34.04 7.78 -9.63
N ASN A 120 32.81 7.97 -10.13
CA ASN A 120 32.49 8.10 -11.54
C ASN A 120 32.31 9.57 -11.97
N GLY A 121 32.31 10.52 -11.02
CA GLY A 121 32.22 11.95 -11.29
C GLY A 121 30.80 12.46 -11.46
N ASP A 122 29.82 11.60 -11.19
CA ASP A 122 28.41 11.96 -11.12
C ASP A 122 28.00 12.13 -9.65
N GLU A 123 27.08 13.06 -9.36
CA GLU A 123 26.33 13.06 -8.09
C GLU A 123 25.56 11.72 -7.97
N PRO A 124 24.97 11.33 -6.81
CA PRO A 124 24.20 10.09 -6.63
C PRO A 124 22.94 10.04 -7.51
N THR A 125 23.14 9.94 -8.81
CA THR A 125 22.16 9.94 -9.90
C THR A 125 21.91 8.52 -10.39
N ASP A 126 22.79 7.59 -9.98
CA ASP A 126 22.64 6.15 -10.10
C ASP A 126 21.94 5.50 -8.87
N CYS A 127 21.44 6.29 -7.92
CA CYS A 127 20.49 5.81 -6.91
C CYS A 127 19.08 5.75 -7.55
N PRO A 128 18.50 4.57 -7.82
CA PRO A 128 17.18 4.53 -8.40
C PRO A 128 16.16 4.91 -7.31
N PRO A 129 15.25 5.87 -7.55
CA PRO A 129 14.22 6.22 -6.56
C PRO A 129 13.21 5.07 -6.44
N LEU A 130 13.05 4.49 -5.25
CA LEU A 130 12.30 3.25 -4.96
C LEU A 130 12.83 2.04 -5.74
N ASP A 131 13.94 1.47 -5.29
CA ASP A 131 14.51 0.29 -5.91
C ASP A 131 13.54 -0.90 -5.90
N HIS A 132 13.36 -1.53 -7.06
CA HIS A 132 12.59 -2.76 -7.14
C HIS A 132 13.36 -3.86 -6.41
N ALA A 133 12.82 -4.36 -5.28
CA ALA A 133 13.44 -5.48 -4.59
C ALA A 133 13.07 -6.80 -5.26
N TRP A 134 11.76 -7.01 -5.44
CA TRP A 134 11.20 -8.14 -6.16
C TRP A 134 9.72 -7.88 -6.46
N SER A 135 9.21 -8.54 -7.50
CA SER A 135 7.78 -8.60 -7.78
C SER A 135 7.42 -9.98 -8.32
N LYS A 136 6.21 -10.44 -8.02
CA LYS A 136 5.68 -11.74 -8.42
C LYS A 136 4.28 -11.55 -9.01
N GLY A 137 4.05 -12.20 -10.15
CA GLY A 137 2.74 -12.29 -10.77
C GLY A 137 2.19 -13.71 -10.61
N PHE A 138 0.89 -13.81 -10.34
CA PHE A 138 0.15 -15.05 -10.21
C PHE A 138 -1.01 -15.03 -11.20
N SER A 139 -1.06 -16.04 -12.07
CA SER A 139 -2.17 -16.19 -12.99
C SER A 139 -3.45 -16.52 -12.24
N ILE A 140 -4.54 -15.87 -12.64
CA ILE A 140 -5.85 -16.02 -12.02
C ILE A 140 -6.88 -16.39 -13.08
N ALA A 141 -7.76 -17.34 -12.77
CA ALA A 141 -8.82 -17.78 -13.67
C ALA A 141 -10.08 -16.87 -13.61
N SER A 142 -10.21 -16.07 -12.56
CA SER A 142 -11.25 -15.04 -12.37
C SER A 142 -10.74 -14.02 -11.34
N GLU A 143 -11.59 -13.10 -10.90
CA GLU A 143 -11.18 -11.94 -10.09
C GLU A 143 -10.69 -12.32 -8.69
N VAL A 144 -9.49 -11.89 -8.33
CA VAL A 144 -8.97 -11.98 -6.96
C VAL A 144 -8.69 -10.57 -6.46
N PHE A 145 -9.31 -10.18 -5.34
CA PHE A 145 -9.14 -8.85 -4.77
C PHE A 145 -8.35 -8.95 -3.47
N VAL A 146 -7.16 -8.37 -3.42
CA VAL A 146 -6.42 -8.22 -2.16
C VAL A 146 -6.93 -6.98 -1.46
N ARG A 147 -7.53 -7.14 -0.27
CA ARG A 147 -8.13 -6.03 0.49
C ARG A 147 -7.16 -5.42 1.49
N SER A 148 -6.27 -6.23 2.07
CA SER A 148 -5.35 -5.78 3.12
C SER A 148 -4.06 -6.59 3.12
N VAL A 149 -2.97 -5.91 3.48
CA VAL A 149 -1.61 -6.46 3.63
C VAL A 149 -1.11 -6.11 5.03
N ALA A 150 -0.57 -7.08 5.75
CA ALA A 150 0.15 -6.87 7.00
C ALA A 150 1.57 -7.43 6.91
N VAL A 151 2.50 -6.79 7.60
CA VAL A 151 3.90 -7.21 7.68
C VAL A 151 4.22 -7.59 9.11
N ASP A 152 4.80 -8.78 9.30
CA ASP A 152 5.25 -9.23 10.61
C ASP A 152 6.43 -8.35 11.07
N PRO A 153 6.34 -7.72 12.26
CA PRO A 153 7.32 -6.73 12.68
C PRO A 153 8.70 -7.31 13.00
N ASN A 154 8.85 -8.63 13.16
CA ASN A 154 10.12 -9.28 13.49
C ASN A 154 10.72 -10.02 12.30
N THR A 155 9.89 -10.79 11.60
CA THR A 155 10.34 -11.66 10.50
C THR A 155 10.24 -10.97 9.14
N HIS A 156 9.48 -9.87 9.06
CA HIS A 156 9.09 -9.20 7.82
C HIS A 156 8.31 -10.10 6.85
N ASP A 157 7.74 -11.19 7.36
CA ASP A 157 6.79 -12.00 6.60
C ASP A 157 5.57 -11.17 6.23
N ILE A 158 5.08 -11.40 5.02
CA ILE A 158 3.96 -10.65 4.44
C ILE A 158 2.72 -11.53 4.50
N VAL A 159 1.63 -11.02 5.07
CA VAL A 159 0.32 -11.67 5.05
C VAL A 159 -0.64 -10.82 4.24
N ILE A 160 -1.35 -11.46 3.31
CA ILE A 160 -2.40 -10.82 2.52
C ILE A 160 -3.74 -11.47 2.83
N THR A 161 -4.81 -10.67 2.83
CA THR A 161 -6.18 -11.16 2.87
C THR A 161 -7.03 -10.52 1.77
N GLY A 162 -8.08 -11.21 1.35
CA GLY A 162 -8.96 -10.70 0.33
C GLY A 162 -10.09 -11.64 -0.08
N GLU A 163 -10.60 -11.41 -1.28
CA GLU A 163 -11.65 -12.18 -1.93
C GLU A 163 -11.06 -13.02 -3.06
N LEU A 164 -11.30 -14.32 -3.04
CA LEU A 164 -11.01 -15.23 -4.14
C LEU A 164 -12.30 -15.51 -4.92
N ARG A 165 -12.39 -15.03 -6.15
CA ARG A 165 -13.40 -15.46 -7.13
C ARG A 165 -12.68 -16.29 -8.19
N GLY A 166 -13.03 -17.56 -8.31
CA GLY A 166 -12.32 -18.50 -9.20
C GLY A 166 -11.09 -19.15 -8.59
N THR A 167 -10.04 -19.36 -9.39
CA THR A 167 -8.85 -20.16 -9.00
C THR A 167 -7.57 -19.35 -9.10
N VAL A 168 -6.69 -19.50 -8.10
CA VAL A 168 -5.35 -18.92 -8.06
C VAL A 168 -4.35 -19.95 -7.52
N ASP A 169 -3.12 -19.95 -8.03
CA ASP A 169 -1.99 -20.65 -7.44
C ASP A 169 -0.93 -19.63 -7.00
N LEU A 170 -0.68 -19.58 -5.68
CA LEU A 170 0.29 -18.66 -5.07
C LEU A 170 1.67 -19.29 -4.86
N GLY A 171 1.89 -20.50 -5.39
CA GLY A 171 3.10 -21.31 -5.22
C GLY A 171 2.90 -22.57 -4.36
N GLY A 172 1.74 -22.71 -3.72
CA GLY A 172 1.37 -23.85 -2.87
C GLY A 172 0.43 -24.86 -3.54
N GLY A 173 0.08 -24.67 -4.81
CA GLY A 173 -0.96 -25.40 -5.52
C GLY A 173 -2.27 -24.59 -5.65
N PRO A 174 -3.19 -25.04 -6.52
CA PRO A 174 -4.38 -24.27 -6.86
C PRO A 174 -5.38 -24.20 -5.69
N LEU A 175 -5.78 -22.97 -5.35
CA LEU A 175 -6.91 -22.65 -4.49
C LEU A 175 -8.09 -22.23 -5.37
N ALA A 176 -9.20 -22.95 -5.30
CA ALA A 176 -10.40 -22.67 -6.09
C ALA A 176 -11.57 -22.30 -5.19
N SER A 177 -12.25 -21.21 -5.52
CA SER A 177 -13.47 -20.82 -4.84
C SER A 177 -14.60 -21.81 -5.09
N THR A 178 -15.40 -22.05 -4.06
CA THR A 178 -16.58 -22.93 -4.10
C THR A 178 -17.88 -22.18 -4.34
N GLY A 179 -17.84 -20.84 -4.44
CA GLY A 179 -19.00 -19.96 -4.44
C GLY A 179 -18.78 -18.66 -5.20
N SER A 180 -19.41 -17.58 -4.70
CA SER A 180 -19.29 -16.25 -5.29
C SER A 180 -17.94 -15.60 -5.00
N SER A 181 -17.51 -15.66 -3.74
CA SER A 181 -16.19 -15.24 -3.25
C SER A 181 -15.89 -16.00 -1.98
N ASP A 182 -14.64 -16.41 -1.80
CA ASP A 182 -14.16 -16.99 -0.55
C ASP A 182 -13.03 -16.16 0.03
N ILE A 183 -12.80 -16.26 1.34
CA ILE A 183 -11.67 -15.61 1.99
C ILE A 183 -10.39 -16.27 1.50
N LEU A 184 -9.50 -15.48 0.92
CA LEU A 184 -8.11 -15.84 0.68
C LEU A 184 -7.26 -15.29 1.83
N LEU A 185 -6.49 -16.14 2.49
CA LEU A 185 -5.45 -15.75 3.45
C LEU A 185 -4.14 -16.41 3.05
N ALA A 186 -3.10 -15.63 2.79
CA ALA A 186 -1.81 -16.17 2.35
C ALA A 186 -0.64 -15.49 3.06
N LYS A 187 0.44 -16.23 3.27
CA LYS A 187 1.68 -15.77 3.88
C LYS A 187 2.87 -16.02 2.97
N PHE A 188 3.73 -15.02 2.88
CA PHE A 188 4.98 -15.03 2.13
C PHE A 188 6.15 -14.61 3.02
N GLY A 189 7.36 -15.04 2.69
CA GLY A 189 8.58 -14.48 3.27
C GLY A 189 8.82 -13.04 2.80
N ALA A 190 9.73 -12.34 3.48
CA ALA A 190 10.15 -10.98 3.11
C ALA A 190 10.78 -10.86 1.70
N ASP A 191 11.21 -11.98 1.13
CA ASP A 191 11.72 -12.18 -0.23
C ASP A 191 10.63 -12.63 -1.23
N GLY A 192 9.37 -12.64 -0.78
CA GLY A 192 8.21 -13.06 -1.53
C GLY A 192 8.07 -14.57 -1.68
N THR A 193 8.93 -15.40 -1.05
CA THR A 193 8.77 -16.86 -1.08
C THR A 193 7.43 -17.27 -0.49
N HIS A 194 6.69 -18.13 -1.18
CA HIS A 194 5.42 -18.65 -0.65
C HIS A 194 5.69 -19.50 0.60
N LYS A 195 4.96 -19.24 1.68
CA LYS A 195 5.01 -20.06 2.91
C LYS A 195 3.78 -20.94 3.01
N TRP A 196 2.59 -20.33 2.93
CA TRP A 196 1.33 -21.05 2.90
C TRP A 196 0.21 -20.16 2.34
N SER A 197 -0.85 -20.77 1.85
CA SER A 197 -2.06 -20.08 1.38
C SER A 197 -3.28 -20.94 1.68
N LYS A 198 -4.34 -20.32 2.20
CA LYS A 198 -5.58 -20.98 2.60
C LYS A 198 -6.78 -20.24 2.01
N ARG A 199 -7.81 -21.03 1.68
CA ARG A 199 -9.11 -20.54 1.26
C ARG A 199 -10.14 -20.96 2.31
N PHE A 200 -11.04 -20.05 2.67
CA PHE A 200 -12.15 -20.35 3.58
C PHE A 200 -13.47 -19.85 3.02
N GLY A 201 -14.45 -20.74 2.95
CA GLY A 201 -15.79 -20.39 2.50
C GLY A 201 -16.57 -21.55 1.87
N ASP A 202 -17.83 -21.28 1.55
CA ASP A 202 -18.81 -22.22 1.02
C ASP A 202 -19.32 -21.81 -0.39
N ALA A 203 -20.59 -22.07 -0.71
CA ALA A 203 -21.18 -21.63 -1.99
C ALA A 203 -21.61 -20.16 -1.99
N SER A 204 -21.70 -19.53 -0.82
CA SER A 204 -22.06 -18.13 -0.62
C SER A 204 -20.82 -17.22 -0.74
N SER A 205 -20.91 -15.99 -0.24
CA SER A 205 -19.81 -15.02 -0.27
C SER A 205 -19.17 -14.91 1.11
N GLN A 206 -17.85 -15.00 1.18
CA GLN A 206 -17.05 -14.69 2.36
C GLN A 206 -15.87 -13.83 1.94
N ASP A 207 -15.74 -12.67 2.58
CA ASP A 207 -14.77 -11.65 2.18
C ASP A 207 -13.86 -11.31 3.36
N GLY A 208 -12.54 -11.38 3.14
CA GLY A 208 -11.54 -10.95 4.10
C GLY A 208 -11.19 -9.49 3.85
N ASN A 209 -11.53 -8.60 4.79
CA ASN A 209 -11.44 -7.15 4.59
C ASN A 209 -10.17 -6.54 5.20
N GLY A 210 -9.75 -7.01 6.38
CA GLY A 210 -8.61 -6.45 7.11
C GLY A 210 -7.75 -7.54 7.74
N VAL A 211 -6.43 -7.34 7.77
CA VAL A 211 -5.49 -8.21 8.48
C VAL A 211 -4.49 -7.40 9.32
N ALA A 212 -4.15 -7.92 10.50
CA ALA A 212 -3.11 -7.38 11.38
C ALA A 212 -2.27 -8.51 11.97
N ILE A 213 -1.01 -8.24 12.32
CA ILE A 213 -0.07 -9.21 12.90
C ILE A 213 0.46 -8.65 14.22
N ASP A 214 0.43 -9.45 15.29
CA ASP A 214 1.04 -9.05 16.56
C ASP A 214 2.55 -9.33 16.61
N ALA A 215 3.23 -8.84 17.64
CA ALA A 215 4.66 -9.05 17.83
C ALA A 215 5.05 -10.52 18.09
N ALA A 216 4.09 -11.44 18.28
CA ALA A 216 4.34 -12.88 18.35
C ALA A 216 4.10 -13.59 17.01
N GLY A 217 3.75 -12.84 15.95
CA GLY A 217 3.45 -13.37 14.63
C GLY A 217 2.04 -13.94 14.49
N MET A 218 1.16 -13.72 15.47
CA MET A 218 -0.24 -14.16 15.37
C MET A 218 -0.99 -13.25 14.42
N ILE A 219 -1.84 -13.84 13.58
CA ILE A 219 -2.53 -13.17 12.49
C ILE A 219 -3.99 -12.96 12.89
N TYR A 220 -4.50 -11.75 12.76
CA TYR A 220 -5.88 -11.39 13.06
C TYR A 220 -6.56 -10.94 11.78
N LEU A 221 -7.71 -11.55 11.48
CA LEU A 221 -8.50 -11.29 10.29
C LEU A 221 -9.86 -10.71 10.67
N ALA A 222 -10.27 -9.65 9.97
CA ALA A 222 -11.61 -9.09 9.97
C ALA A 222 -12.27 -9.32 8.61
N GLY A 223 -13.55 -9.64 8.59
CA GLY A 223 -14.28 -9.88 7.34
C GLY A 223 -15.79 -9.96 7.51
N MET A 224 -16.45 -10.49 6.49
CA MET A 224 -17.87 -10.83 6.52
C MET A 224 -18.12 -12.25 6.01
N VAL A 225 -19.20 -12.87 6.47
CA VAL A 225 -19.62 -14.22 6.06
C VAL A 225 -21.09 -14.18 5.70
N ILE A 226 -21.42 -14.63 4.50
CA ILE A 226 -22.76 -15.07 4.11
C ILE A 226 -22.76 -16.59 4.14
N GLY A 227 -23.79 -17.26 4.66
CA GLY A 227 -23.80 -18.73 4.71
C GLY A 227 -22.86 -19.30 5.78
N ALA A 228 -22.14 -20.38 5.48
CA ALA A 228 -21.27 -21.07 6.42
C ALA A 228 -19.77 -20.94 6.08
N ILE A 229 -18.93 -20.93 7.12
CA ILE A 229 -17.48 -20.92 6.99
C ILE A 229 -16.86 -21.88 7.99
N ASP A 230 -15.88 -22.67 7.56
CA ASP A 230 -15.02 -23.46 8.46
C ASP A 230 -13.58 -23.00 8.29
N LEU A 231 -13.01 -22.48 9.38
CA LEU A 231 -11.65 -21.96 9.45
C LEU A 231 -10.65 -23.01 9.99
N GLY A 232 -11.09 -24.26 10.22
CA GLY A 232 -10.34 -25.34 10.84
C GLY A 232 -10.77 -25.67 12.28
N GLY A 233 -11.84 -25.03 12.78
CA GLY A 233 -12.40 -25.23 14.12
C GLY A 233 -13.82 -25.79 14.13
N GLY A 234 -14.36 -26.13 12.96
CA GLY A 234 -15.77 -26.45 12.76
C GLY A 234 -16.53 -25.27 12.13
N ALA A 235 -17.69 -25.58 11.54
CA ALA A 235 -18.49 -24.60 10.82
C ALA A 235 -19.11 -23.55 11.74
N LEU A 236 -18.91 -22.28 11.39
CA LEU A 236 -19.69 -21.13 11.83
C LEU A 236 -20.70 -20.80 10.73
N THR A 237 -21.89 -20.32 11.08
CA THR A 237 -22.95 -20.00 10.11
C THR A 237 -23.53 -18.65 10.42
N SER A 238 -23.56 -17.75 9.43
CA SER A 238 -24.18 -16.44 9.53
C SER A 238 -25.68 -16.58 9.76
N GLU A 239 -26.21 -15.72 10.61
CA GLU A 239 -27.63 -15.69 10.95
C GLU A 239 -28.47 -14.83 10.01
N GLY A 240 -28.09 -14.58 8.76
CA GLY A 240 -28.91 -13.70 7.94
C GLY A 240 -28.32 -13.36 6.59
N SER A 241 -28.20 -12.06 6.35
CA SER A 241 -27.61 -11.54 5.11
C SER A 241 -26.10 -11.69 5.13
N SER A 242 -25.44 -11.15 6.16
CA SER A 242 -23.99 -11.31 6.37
C SER A 242 -23.67 -11.03 7.82
N ASP A 243 -22.71 -11.77 8.40
CA ASP A 243 -22.27 -11.53 9.77
C ASP A 243 -20.80 -11.10 9.80
N ALA A 244 -20.44 -10.27 10.77
CA ALA A 244 -19.07 -9.80 10.96
C ALA A 244 -18.19 -10.93 11.54
N LEU A 245 -17.09 -11.24 10.85
CA LEU A 245 -16.12 -12.25 11.27
C LEU A 245 -14.89 -11.59 11.88
N VAL A 246 -14.44 -12.13 13.02
CA VAL A 246 -13.10 -11.90 13.57
C VAL A 246 -12.44 -13.24 13.86
N ALA A 247 -11.24 -13.46 13.34
CA ALA A 247 -10.49 -14.70 13.54
C ALA A 247 -9.03 -14.43 13.89
N LYS A 248 -8.45 -15.33 14.67
CA LYS A 248 -7.03 -15.36 15.02
C LYS A 248 -6.40 -16.67 14.56
N PHE A 249 -5.26 -16.57 13.90
CA PHE A 249 -4.44 -17.68 13.45
C PHE A 249 -3.03 -17.61 14.05
N ASP A 250 -2.38 -18.76 14.18
CA ASP A 250 -0.96 -18.83 14.48
C ASP A 250 -0.09 -18.47 13.24
N PRO A 251 1.24 -18.33 13.38
CA PRO A 251 2.12 -17.98 12.26
C PRO A 251 2.12 -19.00 11.10
N GLU A 252 1.71 -20.23 11.37
CA GLU A 252 1.54 -21.34 10.42
C GLU A 252 0.13 -21.37 9.79
N GLY A 253 -0.71 -20.40 10.13
CA GLY A 253 -2.06 -20.19 9.62
C GLY A 253 -3.09 -21.14 10.21
N ASN A 254 -2.80 -21.87 11.29
CA ASN A 254 -3.80 -22.69 11.99
C ASN A 254 -4.69 -21.81 12.85
N LEU A 255 -5.99 -22.13 12.87
CA LEU A 255 -6.95 -21.38 13.65
C LEU A 255 -6.67 -21.51 15.15
N VAL A 256 -6.65 -20.37 15.84
CA VAL A 256 -6.63 -20.30 17.30
C VAL A 256 -8.03 -20.07 17.84
N TRP A 257 -8.73 -19.07 17.31
CA TRP A 257 -10.14 -18.82 17.60
C TRP A 257 -10.80 -18.05 16.46
N ALA A 258 -12.11 -18.21 16.30
CA ALA A 258 -12.93 -17.40 15.41
C ALA A 258 -14.26 -17.08 16.07
N LYS A 259 -14.78 -15.89 15.75
CA LYS A 259 -16.05 -15.38 16.26
C LYS A 259 -16.84 -14.74 15.13
N LEU A 260 -18.12 -15.07 15.10
CA LEU A 260 -19.08 -14.51 14.16
C LEU A 260 -20.09 -13.68 14.96
N PHE A 261 -20.34 -12.45 14.51
CA PHE A 261 -21.19 -11.49 15.19
C PHE A 261 -22.22 -10.94 14.20
N GLY A 262 -23.49 -11.23 14.45
CA GLY A 262 -24.56 -10.74 13.59
C GLY A 262 -25.95 -11.10 14.07
N ASP A 263 -26.91 -10.76 13.22
CA ASP A 263 -28.32 -11.16 13.31
C ASP A 263 -28.86 -11.39 11.89
N THR A 264 -30.18 -11.34 11.71
CA THR A 264 -30.82 -11.50 10.40
C THR A 264 -30.48 -10.43 9.35
N SER A 265 -29.88 -9.33 9.74
CA SER A 265 -29.51 -8.19 8.89
C SER A 265 -28.08 -8.34 8.34
N SER A 266 -27.46 -7.25 7.89
CA SER A 266 -26.09 -7.26 7.37
C SER A 266 -25.12 -6.63 8.36
N GLN A 267 -24.06 -7.36 8.69
CA GLN A 267 -22.93 -6.92 9.48
C GLN A 267 -21.63 -7.28 8.77
N SER A 268 -20.63 -6.41 8.90
CA SER A 268 -19.31 -6.61 8.30
C SER A 268 -18.23 -5.96 9.17
N ALA A 269 -17.20 -6.72 9.52
CA ALA A 269 -15.97 -6.16 10.07
C ALA A 269 -15.07 -5.76 8.90
N THR A 270 -14.78 -4.45 8.79
CA THR A 270 -14.02 -3.91 7.64
C THR A 270 -12.54 -3.72 7.97
N SER A 271 -12.20 -3.49 9.24
CA SER A 271 -10.81 -3.22 9.64
C SER A 271 -10.49 -3.77 11.03
N VAL A 272 -9.23 -4.14 11.23
CA VAL A 272 -8.68 -4.65 12.49
C VAL A 272 -7.33 -4.01 12.77
N ALA A 273 -7.13 -3.59 14.02
CA ALA A 273 -5.87 -3.07 14.53
C ALA A 273 -5.55 -3.68 15.89
N LEU A 274 -4.29 -3.57 16.31
CA LEU A 274 -3.81 -4.14 17.55
C LEU A 274 -3.21 -3.04 18.42
N THR A 275 -3.53 -3.09 19.71
CA THR A 275 -2.82 -2.28 20.71
C THR A 275 -1.47 -2.92 21.02
N GLN A 276 -0.51 -2.16 21.55
CA GLN A 276 0.78 -2.71 21.99
C GLN A 276 0.64 -3.82 23.06
N ALA A 277 -0.46 -3.80 23.82
CA ALA A 277 -0.80 -4.84 24.79
C ALA A 277 -1.40 -6.12 24.17
N GLY A 278 -1.52 -6.20 22.84
CA GLY A 278 -2.10 -7.36 22.13
C GLY A 278 -3.63 -7.45 22.20
N GLN A 279 -4.32 -6.38 22.66
CA GLN A 279 -5.77 -6.28 22.55
C GLN A 279 -6.17 -5.94 21.11
N VAL A 280 -7.24 -6.56 20.65
CA VAL A 280 -7.75 -6.46 19.28
C VAL A 280 -8.79 -5.35 19.22
N VAL A 281 -8.63 -4.44 18.28
CA VAL A 281 -9.64 -3.43 17.95
C VAL A 281 -10.21 -3.78 16.59
N VAL A 282 -11.52 -4.00 16.52
CA VAL A 282 -12.24 -4.27 15.29
C VAL A 282 -13.26 -3.17 15.06
N ALA A 283 -13.40 -2.75 13.81
CA ALA A 283 -14.39 -1.78 13.42
C ALA A 283 -15.05 -2.17 12.10
N GLY A 284 -16.26 -1.68 11.87
CA GLY A 284 -17.02 -2.00 10.68
C GLY A 284 -18.41 -1.38 10.70
N LYS A 285 -19.30 -1.91 9.87
CA LYS A 285 -20.68 -1.45 9.74
C LYS A 285 -21.68 -2.56 10.03
N PHE A 286 -22.86 -2.19 10.50
CA PHE A 286 -23.93 -3.12 10.83
C PHE A 286 -25.32 -2.49 10.68
N SER A 287 -26.26 -3.24 10.15
CA SER A 287 -27.69 -2.97 10.25
C SER A 287 -28.32 -3.93 11.27
N GLY A 288 -29.49 -3.59 11.81
CA GLY A 288 -30.17 -4.43 12.79
C GLY A 288 -29.47 -4.39 14.15
N THR A 289 -29.21 -5.55 14.75
CA THR A 289 -28.58 -5.67 16.07
C THR A 289 -27.31 -6.49 16.00
N ILE A 290 -26.23 -6.01 16.63
CA ILE A 290 -24.99 -6.75 16.77
C ILE A 290 -24.64 -6.94 18.25
N ASN A 291 -24.32 -8.18 18.64
CA ASN A 291 -23.83 -8.50 19.97
C ASN A 291 -22.38 -9.01 19.89
N LEU A 292 -21.45 -8.17 20.33
CA LEU A 292 -20.01 -8.45 20.31
C LEU A 292 -19.51 -9.19 21.57
N GLY A 293 -20.43 -9.58 22.47
CA GLY A 293 -20.15 -10.20 23.78
C GLY A 293 -20.48 -9.33 24.99
N GLY A 294 -20.84 -8.05 24.76
CA GLY A 294 -21.29 -7.11 25.77
C GLY A 294 -22.79 -6.78 25.65
N ALA A 295 -23.15 -5.53 25.93
CA ALA A 295 -24.49 -5.04 25.60
C ALA A 295 -24.67 -5.00 24.07
N ALA A 296 -25.83 -5.46 23.59
CA ALA A 296 -26.17 -5.40 22.18
C ALA A 296 -26.27 -3.96 21.69
N LEU A 297 -25.77 -3.71 20.49
CA LEU A 297 -25.88 -2.44 19.78
C LEU A 297 -26.96 -2.58 18.70
N THR A 298 -27.80 -1.58 18.53
CA THR A 298 -28.89 -1.60 17.54
C THR A 298 -28.80 -0.38 16.63
N ALA A 299 -28.84 -0.63 15.33
CA ALA A 299 -28.93 0.36 14.27
C ALA A 299 -30.41 0.60 13.89
N PRO A 300 -30.98 1.79 14.16
CA PRO A 300 -32.43 2.00 14.09
C PRO A 300 -33.04 2.05 12.68
N THR A 301 -32.28 2.48 11.67
CA THR A 301 -32.79 2.69 10.30
C THR A 301 -31.86 2.10 9.25
N ASP A 302 -30.68 2.68 9.11
CA ASP A 302 -29.67 2.38 8.09
C ASP A 302 -28.48 1.62 8.72
N GLY A 303 -27.41 1.37 7.96
CA GLY A 303 -26.21 0.73 8.49
C GLY A 303 -25.37 1.71 9.30
N ASP A 304 -25.22 1.45 10.60
CA ASP A 304 -24.38 2.24 11.50
C ASP A 304 -22.96 1.68 11.61
N LEU A 305 -22.04 2.48 12.14
CA LEU A 305 -20.69 2.06 12.48
C LEU A 305 -20.65 1.38 13.85
N PHE A 306 -19.81 0.34 13.98
CA PHE A 306 -19.39 -0.17 15.28
C PHE A 306 -17.88 -0.11 15.45
N VAL A 307 -17.45 0.08 16.70
CA VAL A 307 -16.07 -0.11 17.14
C VAL A 307 -16.09 -1.01 18.36
N ALA A 308 -15.27 -2.05 18.37
CA ALA A 308 -15.17 -2.98 19.48
C ALA A 308 -13.71 -3.26 19.85
N ARG A 309 -13.49 -3.50 21.13
CA ARG A 309 -12.22 -3.97 21.67
C ARG A 309 -12.41 -5.34 22.27
N LEU A 310 -11.59 -6.29 21.82
CA LEU A 310 -11.52 -7.64 22.33
C LEU A 310 -10.16 -7.85 23.03
N ASP A 311 -10.13 -8.71 24.03
CA ASP A 311 -8.87 -9.21 24.58
C ASP A 311 -8.17 -10.15 23.58
N SER A 312 -6.96 -10.61 23.91
CA SER A 312 -6.17 -11.50 23.05
C SER A 312 -6.77 -12.90 22.84
N SER A 313 -7.77 -13.26 23.66
CA SER A 313 -8.59 -14.48 23.55
C SER A 313 -9.92 -14.22 22.81
N GLY A 314 -10.12 -13.00 22.30
CA GLY A 314 -11.29 -12.59 21.55
C GLY A 314 -12.52 -12.29 22.41
N PHE A 315 -12.40 -12.18 23.74
CA PHE A 315 -13.54 -11.77 24.58
C PHE A 315 -13.73 -10.26 24.58
N HIS A 316 -15.00 -9.84 24.59
CA HIS A 316 -15.39 -8.44 24.62
C HIS A 316 -14.83 -7.71 25.83
N SER A 317 -14.35 -6.48 25.60
CA SER A 317 -14.01 -5.54 26.67
C SER A 317 -14.69 -4.18 26.50
N MET A 318 -15.00 -3.77 25.26
CA MET A 318 -15.69 -2.51 24.96
C MET A 318 -16.34 -2.59 23.59
N SER A 319 -17.51 -1.97 23.43
CA SER A 319 -18.11 -1.71 22.11
C SER A 319 -18.89 -0.40 22.09
N ARG A 320 -18.93 0.25 20.92
CA ARG A 320 -19.64 1.50 20.66
C ARG A 320 -20.31 1.45 19.29
N ARG A 321 -21.43 2.15 19.19
CA ARG A 321 -22.14 2.45 17.94
C ARG A 321 -21.99 3.94 17.64
N PHE A 322 -21.77 4.28 16.39
CA PHE A 322 -21.83 5.65 15.86
C PHE A 322 -22.64 5.61 14.57
N GLY A 323 -23.53 6.57 14.38
CA GLY A 323 -24.39 6.62 13.21
C GLY A 323 -25.58 7.54 13.43
N GLY A 324 -26.22 7.95 12.35
CA GLY A 324 -27.39 8.82 12.40
C GLY A 324 -28.42 8.50 11.31
N THR A 325 -28.59 9.40 10.36
CA THR A 325 -29.53 9.21 9.24
C THR A 325 -28.73 9.06 7.96
N GLY A 326 -28.99 8.07 7.12
CA GLY A 326 -28.18 7.85 5.91
C GLY A 326 -27.17 6.72 6.10
N ASP A 327 -26.36 6.50 5.06
CA ASP A 327 -25.40 5.40 5.00
C ASP A 327 -24.02 5.86 5.50
N GLU A 328 -23.39 5.03 6.34
CA GLU A 328 -22.01 5.23 6.81
C GLU A 328 -21.10 4.06 6.43
N ASP A 329 -19.93 4.39 5.89
CA ASP A 329 -18.94 3.42 5.44
C ASP A 329 -17.62 3.62 6.19
N LEU A 330 -17.25 2.65 7.02
CA LEU A 330 -15.99 2.62 7.75
C LEU A 330 -14.90 1.96 6.91
N ILE A 331 -13.78 2.66 6.77
CA ILE A 331 -12.66 2.26 5.92
C ILE A 331 -11.50 1.70 6.74
N GLY A 332 -11.11 2.36 7.83
CA GLY A 332 -9.93 1.96 8.58
C GLY A 332 -10.00 2.29 10.05
N VAL A 333 -9.29 1.48 10.84
CA VAL A 333 -9.03 1.72 12.26
C VAL A 333 -7.53 1.63 12.52
N VAL A 334 -7.01 2.57 13.32
CA VAL A 334 -5.64 2.55 13.84
C VAL A 334 -5.66 2.78 15.35
N VAL A 335 -4.59 2.37 16.01
CA VAL A 335 -4.41 2.54 17.46
C VAL A 335 -3.11 3.28 17.72
N ASP A 336 -3.17 4.32 18.54
CA ASP A 336 -1.99 5.11 18.92
C ASP A 336 -1.19 4.44 20.06
N SER A 337 -0.02 5.00 20.41
CA SER A 337 0.87 4.43 21.43
C SER A 337 0.24 4.35 22.83
N GLN A 338 -0.82 5.12 23.07
CA GLN A 338 -1.58 5.15 24.32
C GLN A 338 -2.78 4.19 24.31
N GLY A 339 -3.02 3.51 23.19
CA GLY A 339 -4.15 2.61 23.02
C GLY A 339 -5.46 3.31 22.66
N ASN A 340 -5.43 4.60 22.31
CA ASN A 340 -6.60 5.29 21.78
C ASN A 340 -6.85 4.83 20.35
N ILE A 341 -8.11 4.86 19.94
CA ILE A 341 -8.57 4.32 18.67
C ILE A 341 -8.91 5.49 17.76
N THR A 342 -8.41 5.49 16.53
CA THR A 342 -8.85 6.43 15.49
C THR A 342 -9.49 5.67 14.36
N ILE A 343 -10.68 6.10 13.94
CA ILE A 343 -11.42 5.54 12.81
C ILE A 343 -11.62 6.60 11.72
N THR A 344 -11.71 6.14 10.48
CA THR A 344 -12.04 6.99 9.33
C THR A 344 -12.97 6.28 8.36
N GLY A 345 -13.62 7.08 7.53
CA GLY A 345 -14.54 6.61 6.51
C GLY A 345 -15.24 7.79 5.84
N HIS A 346 -16.39 7.52 5.22
CA HIS A 346 -17.27 8.52 4.65
C HIS A 346 -18.73 8.23 5.04
N PHE A 347 -19.57 9.26 4.96
CA PHE A 347 -20.97 9.15 5.32
C PHE A 347 -21.86 10.09 4.49
N SER A 348 -23.12 9.68 4.35
CA SER A 348 -24.21 10.49 3.81
C SER A 348 -25.20 10.84 4.92
N GLY A 349 -25.95 11.93 4.74
CA GLY A 349 -26.96 12.33 5.73
C GLY A 349 -26.33 12.86 7.03
N ALA A 350 -26.53 12.23 8.18
CA ALA A 350 -26.09 12.71 9.48
C ALA A 350 -25.39 11.61 10.28
N LEU A 351 -24.28 11.96 10.94
CA LEU A 351 -23.46 11.05 11.74
C LEU A 351 -23.20 11.67 13.12
N ASP A 352 -23.51 10.93 14.19
CA ASP A 352 -23.37 11.38 15.57
C ASP A 352 -22.24 10.65 16.32
N PHE A 353 -21.23 11.41 16.76
CA PHE A 353 -20.16 10.96 17.65
C PHE A 353 -20.38 11.40 19.11
N GLY A 354 -21.63 11.67 19.48
CA GLY A 354 -22.03 12.02 20.84
C GLY A 354 -21.36 13.30 21.32
N ASN A 355 -20.54 13.20 22.37
CA ASN A 355 -19.86 14.35 22.96
C ASN A 355 -18.80 14.99 22.05
N ALA A 356 -18.37 14.29 20.99
CA ALA A 356 -17.45 14.85 19.99
C ALA A 356 -18.17 15.59 18.84
N GLY A 357 -19.51 15.63 18.86
CA GLY A 357 -20.33 16.37 17.90
C GLY A 357 -21.17 15.49 17.00
N SER A 358 -22.15 16.13 16.36
CA SER A 358 -22.99 15.55 15.32
C SER A 358 -22.81 16.35 14.04
N PHE A 359 -22.62 15.63 12.94
CA PHE A 359 -22.26 16.17 11.64
C PHE A 359 -23.36 15.84 10.64
N THR A 360 -23.50 16.69 9.63
CA THR A 360 -24.38 16.45 8.48
C THR A 360 -23.56 16.59 7.22
N SER A 361 -23.65 15.60 6.34
CA SER A 361 -23.01 15.63 5.04
C SER A 361 -23.60 16.79 4.22
N ALA A 362 -22.74 17.63 3.66
CA ALA A 362 -23.15 18.76 2.85
C ALA A 362 -23.43 18.35 1.39
N GLY A 363 -22.95 17.18 0.97
CA GLY A 363 -23.07 16.59 -0.36
C GLY A 363 -23.68 15.19 -0.31
N SER A 364 -23.15 14.29 -1.15
CA SER A 364 -23.57 12.89 -1.12
C SER A 364 -22.73 12.08 -0.14
N ASP A 365 -21.41 12.20 -0.19
CA ASP A 365 -20.48 11.58 0.76
C ASP A 365 -19.47 12.61 1.29
N ASP A 366 -19.37 12.73 2.61
CA ASP A 366 -18.34 13.52 3.28
C ASP A 366 -17.41 12.60 4.09
N ALA A 367 -16.12 12.89 4.12
CA ALA A 367 -15.15 12.12 4.88
C ALA A 367 -15.23 12.46 6.37
N PHE A 368 -14.91 11.50 7.24
CA PHE A 368 -14.79 11.74 8.67
C PHE A 368 -13.53 11.12 9.27
N VAL A 369 -13.08 11.69 10.37
CA VAL A 369 -12.07 11.10 11.26
C VAL A 369 -12.52 11.28 12.70
N ALA A 370 -12.51 10.23 13.49
CA ALA A 370 -12.88 10.29 14.91
C ALA A 370 -11.86 9.56 15.77
N LYS A 371 -11.41 10.21 16.84
CA LYS A 371 -10.55 9.64 17.87
C LYS A 371 -11.35 9.32 19.12
N LEU A 372 -11.13 8.14 19.65
CA LEU A 372 -11.77 7.56 20.82
C LEU A 372 -10.69 7.23 21.84
N ASN A 373 -10.93 7.48 23.12
CA ASN A 373 -9.99 7.03 24.15
C ASN A 373 -10.06 5.49 24.34
N THR A 374 -9.20 4.96 25.19
CA THR A 374 -9.15 3.52 25.53
C THR A 374 -10.47 2.94 26.07
N SER A 375 -11.37 3.78 26.57
CA SER A 375 -12.71 3.41 27.03
C SER A 375 -13.78 3.56 25.94
N GLY A 376 -13.40 3.86 24.70
CA GLY A 376 -14.32 4.08 23.59
C GLY A 376 -15.15 5.36 23.72
N VAL A 377 -14.72 6.33 24.54
CA VAL A 377 -15.39 7.64 24.60
C VAL A 377 -14.77 8.53 23.52
N PRO A 378 -15.58 9.13 22.63
CA PRO A 378 -15.09 10.09 21.63
C PRO A 378 -14.34 11.25 22.30
N VAL A 379 -13.13 11.50 21.83
CA VAL A 379 -12.26 12.61 22.27
C VAL A 379 -12.47 13.80 21.34
N TRP A 380 -12.40 13.56 20.04
CA TRP A 380 -12.70 14.52 18.99
C TRP A 380 -13.19 13.78 17.73
N ALA A 381 -13.94 14.48 16.90
CA ALA A 381 -14.36 14.01 15.59
C ALA A 381 -14.36 15.19 14.62
N LYS A 382 -14.06 14.91 13.35
CA LYS A 382 -14.00 15.89 12.26
C LYS A 382 -14.74 15.36 11.04
N ARG A 383 -15.45 16.28 10.38
CA ARG A 383 -16.02 16.11 9.03
C ARG A 383 -15.14 16.89 8.06
N PHE A 384 -14.85 16.30 6.92
CA PHE A 384 -14.19 16.94 5.79
C PHE A 384 -15.12 16.84 4.58
N GLY A 385 -15.77 17.96 4.26
CA GLY A 385 -16.52 18.00 3.00
C GLY A 385 -17.38 19.22 2.74
N ASP A 386 -17.81 19.31 1.49
CA ASP A 386 -18.64 20.37 0.92
C ASP A 386 -19.85 19.78 0.15
N VAL A 387 -20.36 20.46 -0.87
CA VAL A 387 -21.51 19.96 -1.65
C VAL A 387 -21.13 18.84 -2.65
N ALA A 388 -19.84 18.65 -2.91
CA ALA A 388 -19.29 17.57 -3.71
C ALA A 388 -18.82 16.42 -2.81
N ASP A 389 -18.32 15.34 -3.42
CA ASP A 389 -17.96 14.13 -2.68
C ASP A 389 -16.53 14.18 -2.15
N GLN A 390 -16.36 13.83 -0.87
CA GLN A 390 -15.08 13.62 -0.23
C GLN A 390 -15.06 12.27 0.50
N GLU A 391 -14.05 11.46 0.21
CA GLU A 391 -13.92 10.13 0.80
C GLU A 391 -12.55 9.98 1.44
N ALA A 392 -12.52 9.40 2.64
CA ALA A 392 -11.31 8.81 3.21
C ALA A 392 -11.15 7.38 2.67
N LEU A 393 -9.93 7.00 2.31
CA LEU A 393 -9.59 5.69 1.73
C LEU A 393 -8.45 4.96 2.48
N GLY A 394 -7.72 5.66 3.34
CA GLY A 394 -6.67 5.07 4.17
C GLY A 394 -6.39 5.92 5.41
N ILE A 395 -5.84 5.26 6.43
CA ILE A 395 -5.44 5.89 7.69
C ILE A 395 -4.20 5.22 8.26
N ALA A 396 -3.29 6.02 8.80
CA ALA A 396 -2.10 5.60 9.52
C ALA A 396 -1.84 6.51 10.72
N VAL A 397 -1.02 6.06 11.66
CA VAL A 397 -0.58 6.85 12.82
C VAL A 397 0.93 6.95 12.84
N THR A 398 1.47 8.14 13.13
CA THR A 398 2.91 8.36 13.27
C THR A 398 3.41 7.89 14.64
N PRO A 399 4.73 7.72 14.83
CA PRO A 399 5.30 7.48 16.17
C PRO A 399 4.99 8.59 17.19
N GLY A 400 4.64 9.80 16.71
CA GLY A 400 4.19 10.94 17.53
C GLY A 400 2.69 10.97 17.83
N ASP A 401 1.95 9.88 17.57
CA ASP A 401 0.48 9.76 17.71
C ASP A 401 -0.33 10.73 16.79
N GLU A 402 0.29 11.27 15.75
CA GLU A 402 -0.38 12.08 14.73
C GLU A 402 -1.09 11.17 13.72
N VAL A 403 -2.23 11.60 13.19
CA VAL A 403 -3.05 10.81 12.27
C VAL A 403 -2.80 11.26 10.84
N VAL A 404 -2.48 10.34 9.95
CA VAL A 404 -2.38 10.59 8.50
C VAL A 404 -3.57 9.95 7.82
N VAL A 405 -4.30 10.72 7.02
CA VAL A 405 -5.46 10.27 6.26
C VAL A 405 -5.24 10.54 4.79
N SER A 406 -5.57 9.54 3.99
CA SER A 406 -5.50 9.57 2.54
C SER A 406 -6.89 9.38 1.95
N GLY A 407 -7.15 9.97 0.79
CA GLY A 407 -8.48 9.92 0.20
C GLY A 407 -8.59 10.63 -1.14
N ARG A 408 -9.83 10.79 -1.60
CA ARG A 408 -10.15 11.56 -2.81
C ARG A 408 -11.19 12.65 -2.51
N LEU A 409 -11.09 13.76 -3.21
CA LEU A 409 -12.06 14.85 -3.17
C LEU A 409 -12.45 15.32 -4.57
N ALA A 410 -13.73 15.60 -4.76
CA ALA A 410 -14.20 16.65 -5.65
C ALA A 410 -14.49 17.91 -4.79
N GLY A 411 -14.58 19.11 -5.38
CA GLY A 411 -14.86 20.32 -4.59
C GLY A 411 -13.72 20.68 -3.63
N ALA A 412 -14.04 21.03 -2.38
CA ALA A 412 -13.09 21.51 -1.39
C ALA A 412 -13.22 20.84 -0.01
N ILE A 413 -12.09 20.74 0.68
CA ILE A 413 -12.03 20.49 2.13
C ILE A 413 -11.54 21.78 2.80
N ASP A 414 -12.41 22.39 3.59
CA ASP A 414 -12.09 23.52 4.48
C ASP A 414 -11.75 22.98 5.87
N PHE A 415 -10.61 23.40 6.42
CA PHE A 415 -10.12 22.93 7.72
C PHE A 415 -10.52 23.84 8.89
N GLU A 416 -11.36 24.84 8.64
CA GLU A 416 -11.92 25.78 9.61
C GLU A 416 -10.89 26.68 10.32
N ASP A 417 -9.63 26.65 9.88
CA ASP A 417 -8.53 27.51 10.33
C ASP A 417 -8.14 28.59 9.29
N GLY A 418 -8.91 28.65 8.18
CA GLY A 418 -8.67 29.53 7.04
C GLY A 418 -7.85 28.87 5.92
N SER A 419 -7.30 27.67 6.14
CA SER A 419 -6.68 26.85 5.10
C SER A 419 -7.72 25.91 4.44
N LYS A 420 -7.47 25.57 3.17
CA LYS A 420 -8.27 24.60 2.43
C LYS A 420 -7.46 23.92 1.33
N ILE A 421 -7.93 22.76 0.91
CA ILE A 421 -7.56 22.13 -0.37
C ILE A 421 -8.79 22.09 -1.27
N GLU A 422 -8.60 22.34 -2.57
CA GLU A 422 -9.70 22.47 -3.53
C GLU A 422 -9.32 21.84 -4.87
N ALA A 423 -10.05 20.80 -5.26
CA ALA A 423 -9.93 20.18 -6.57
C ALA A 423 -10.48 21.14 -7.65
N PRO A 424 -9.82 21.22 -8.82
CA PRO A 424 -10.34 22.01 -9.93
C PRO A 424 -11.73 21.55 -10.40
N PRO A 425 -12.50 22.42 -11.09
CA PRO A 425 -13.85 22.07 -11.51
C PRO A 425 -13.91 20.79 -12.36
N ASN A 426 -14.79 19.86 -11.97
CA ASN A 426 -14.95 18.53 -12.57
C ASN A 426 -13.78 17.56 -12.37
N ALA A 427 -12.77 17.92 -11.57
CA ALA A 427 -11.71 17.02 -11.18
C ALA A 427 -12.10 16.24 -9.91
N THR A 428 -11.60 15.02 -9.80
CA THR A 428 -11.57 14.24 -8.55
C THR A 428 -10.11 13.95 -8.27
N ASN A 429 -9.56 14.63 -7.27
CA ASN A 429 -8.16 14.56 -6.93
C ASN A 429 -7.94 13.78 -5.65
N THR A 430 -6.75 13.21 -5.59
CA THR A 430 -6.23 12.59 -4.38
C THR A 430 -5.72 13.63 -3.37
N TYR A 431 -5.90 13.37 -2.06
CA TYR A 431 -5.37 14.19 -0.97
C TYR A 431 -4.64 13.41 0.12
N LEU A 432 -3.75 14.11 0.83
CA LEU A 432 -3.20 13.70 2.12
C LEU A 432 -3.45 14.78 3.17
N VAL A 433 -3.91 14.36 4.35
CA VAL A 433 -4.10 15.22 5.51
C VAL A 433 -3.38 14.61 6.70
N LYS A 434 -2.62 15.43 7.42
CA LYS A 434 -2.04 15.06 8.71
C LYS A 434 -2.67 15.88 9.81
N LEU A 435 -3.16 15.20 10.84
CA LEU A 435 -3.76 15.80 12.04
C LEU A 435 -2.86 15.53 13.25
N ALA A 436 -2.67 16.54 14.08
CA ALA A 436 -2.05 16.39 15.39
C ALA A 436 -2.90 15.45 16.30
N PRO A 437 -2.35 14.95 17.42
CA PRO A 437 -3.07 13.99 18.29
C PRO A 437 -4.40 14.52 18.85
N ASP A 438 -4.56 15.84 18.92
CA ASP A 438 -5.79 16.55 19.34
C ASP A 438 -6.76 16.86 18.19
N GLY A 439 -6.42 16.44 16.96
CA GLY A 439 -7.23 16.63 15.76
C GLY A 439 -6.98 17.95 15.02
N VAL A 440 -6.11 18.83 15.52
CA VAL A 440 -5.74 20.07 14.79
C VAL A 440 -5.00 19.72 13.51
N LEU A 441 -5.27 20.44 12.42
CA LEU A 441 -4.55 20.23 11.16
C LEU A 441 -3.05 20.53 11.36
N ALA A 442 -2.19 19.58 11.03
CA ALA A 442 -0.75 19.79 10.96
C ALA A 442 -0.35 20.29 9.57
N TRP A 443 -0.79 19.58 8.52
CA TRP A 443 -0.67 20.01 7.13
C TRP A 443 -1.64 19.23 6.23
N SER A 444 -1.90 19.76 5.05
CA SER A 444 -2.72 19.13 4.00
C SER A 444 -2.07 19.27 2.62
N LYS A 445 -2.28 18.31 1.74
CA LYS A 445 -1.85 18.33 0.34
C LYS A 445 -2.95 17.86 -0.60
N LEU A 446 -3.16 18.63 -1.67
CA LEU A 446 -3.82 18.18 -2.89
C LEU A 446 -2.74 17.63 -3.81
N LEU A 447 -2.92 16.41 -4.32
CA LEU A 447 -1.88 15.73 -5.09
C LEU A 447 -2.22 15.61 -6.58
N GLY A 448 -3.50 15.44 -6.91
CA GLY A 448 -3.94 15.22 -8.30
C GLY A 448 -3.90 16.49 -9.18
N GLY A 449 -3.80 16.26 -10.49
CA GLY A 449 -3.74 17.29 -11.53
C GLY A 449 -5.09 17.90 -11.91
N PRO A 450 -5.08 18.96 -12.75
CA PRO A 450 -6.27 19.75 -13.05
C PRO A 450 -7.31 19.05 -13.93
N MET A 451 -6.93 17.99 -14.65
CA MET A 451 -7.83 17.19 -15.49
C MET A 451 -8.03 15.77 -14.94
N SER A 452 -7.62 15.51 -13.70
CA SER A 452 -7.78 14.19 -13.08
C SER A 452 -9.26 13.88 -12.83
N ILE A 453 -9.77 12.89 -13.54
CA ILE A 453 -11.17 12.46 -13.44
C ILE A 453 -11.36 11.19 -12.61
N SER A 454 -10.26 10.54 -12.23
CA SER A 454 -10.29 9.20 -11.63
C SER A 454 -9.05 8.89 -10.79
N ASP A 455 -8.77 9.71 -9.78
CA ASP A 455 -7.74 9.37 -8.79
C ASP A 455 -8.36 8.49 -7.70
N TRP A 456 -7.97 7.21 -7.67
CA TRP A 456 -8.61 6.16 -6.86
C TRP A 456 -7.62 5.51 -5.90
N GLY A 457 -8.14 5.08 -4.74
CA GLY A 457 -7.51 4.08 -3.88
C GLY A 457 -6.18 4.50 -3.30
N MET A 458 -6.18 5.30 -2.24
CA MET A 458 -4.94 5.59 -1.51
C MET A 458 -4.79 4.71 -0.28
N GLY A 459 -3.97 3.68 -0.37
CA GLY A 459 -3.35 3.12 0.82
C GLY A 459 -2.38 4.15 1.42
N VAL A 460 -2.36 4.27 2.73
CA VAL A 460 -1.33 5.04 3.46
C VAL A 460 -0.81 4.21 4.62
N GLY A 461 0.50 4.23 4.83
CA GLY A 461 1.16 3.63 5.96
C GLY A 461 2.28 4.52 6.46
N VAL A 462 2.69 4.31 7.70
CA VAL A 462 3.80 5.03 8.33
C VAL A 462 4.78 4.03 8.92
N ALA A 463 6.04 4.14 8.54
CA ALA A 463 7.15 3.37 9.12
C ALA A 463 8.46 4.11 8.89
N ASN A 464 9.46 3.85 9.75
CA ASN A 464 10.80 4.45 9.65
C ASN A 464 10.77 5.98 9.50
N ASP A 465 9.91 6.66 10.27
CA ASP A 465 9.65 8.10 10.21
C ASP A 465 9.28 8.63 8.82
N ARG A 466 8.62 7.81 8.00
CA ARG A 466 8.13 8.18 6.67
C ARG A 466 6.67 7.84 6.49
N ILE A 467 6.01 8.63 5.66
CA ILE A 467 4.69 8.35 5.12
C ILE A 467 4.89 7.69 3.77
N VAL A 468 4.31 6.49 3.60
CA VAL A 468 4.26 5.80 2.32
C VAL A 468 2.82 5.79 1.86
N THR A 469 2.58 6.18 0.61
CA THR A 469 1.26 6.12 0.01
C THR A 469 1.32 5.53 -1.38
N ALA A 470 0.27 4.81 -1.75
CA ALA A 470 0.18 4.20 -3.06
C ALA A 470 -1.28 4.22 -3.51
N GLY A 471 -1.49 4.37 -4.81
CA GLY A 471 -2.82 4.41 -5.39
C GLY A 471 -2.81 4.56 -6.89
N TRP A 472 -3.90 5.09 -7.44
CA TRP A 472 -4.09 5.29 -8.86
C TRP A 472 -4.40 6.75 -9.14
N PHE A 473 -3.89 7.25 -10.25
CA PHE A 473 -4.16 8.60 -10.70
C PHE A 473 -4.38 8.68 -12.21
N SER A 474 -5.07 9.73 -12.62
CA SER A 474 -5.30 10.11 -14.01
C SER A 474 -4.70 11.50 -14.26
N ASP A 475 -4.36 11.81 -15.50
CA ASP A 475 -3.71 13.07 -15.89
C ASP A 475 -2.30 13.23 -15.29
N GLN A 476 -2.16 13.92 -14.16
CA GLN A 476 -0.90 14.16 -13.46
C GLN A 476 -1.07 13.98 -11.95
N ILE A 477 0.01 13.71 -11.24
CA ILE A 477 0.07 13.74 -9.77
C ILE A 477 1.38 14.36 -9.30
N ASP A 478 1.34 15.24 -8.29
CA ASP A 478 2.52 15.89 -7.73
C ASP A 478 2.53 15.80 -6.20
N PHE A 479 3.66 15.35 -5.65
CA PHE A 479 3.88 15.20 -4.22
C PHE A 479 4.73 16.33 -3.62
N GLY A 480 5.30 17.20 -4.46
CA GLY A 480 6.20 18.30 -4.11
C GLY A 480 7.56 18.25 -4.83
N GLY A 481 7.86 17.19 -5.59
CA GLY A 481 9.10 17.01 -6.35
C GLY A 481 8.94 17.17 -7.86
N GLY A 482 7.76 17.59 -8.32
CA GLY A 482 7.41 17.71 -9.73
C GLY A 482 6.34 16.70 -10.14
N ALA A 483 5.53 17.10 -11.13
CA ALA A 483 4.41 16.31 -11.60
C ALA A 483 4.87 15.03 -12.33
N LEU A 484 4.30 13.90 -11.92
CA LEU A 484 4.33 12.64 -12.66
C LEU A 484 3.14 12.58 -13.60
N ALA A 485 3.41 12.28 -14.88
CA ALA A 485 2.37 12.04 -15.86
C ALA A 485 1.81 10.63 -15.74
N SER A 486 0.48 10.52 -15.88
CA SER A 486 -0.14 9.23 -16.16
C SER A 486 0.40 8.73 -17.49
N LYS A 487 0.80 7.47 -17.51
CA LYS A 487 1.35 6.84 -18.72
C LYS A 487 0.25 6.23 -19.59
N THR A 488 -0.92 5.99 -19.01
CA THR A 488 -2.14 5.52 -19.66
C THR A 488 -3.34 6.30 -19.11
N GLN A 489 -4.59 5.85 -19.36
CA GLN A 489 -5.78 6.55 -18.87
C GLN A 489 -5.79 6.70 -17.33
N VAL A 490 -5.27 5.68 -16.63
CA VAL A 490 -5.06 5.66 -15.18
C VAL A 490 -3.79 4.86 -14.91
N SER A 491 -2.88 5.40 -14.11
CA SER A 491 -1.61 4.74 -13.75
C SER A 491 -1.49 4.57 -12.23
N PRO A 492 -0.92 3.46 -11.74
CA PRO A 492 -0.64 3.31 -10.33
C PRO A 492 0.60 4.13 -9.95
N PHE A 493 0.63 4.62 -8.72
CA PHE A 493 1.76 5.32 -8.15
C PHE A 493 2.12 4.73 -6.78
N VAL A 494 3.36 5.00 -6.39
CA VAL A 494 3.85 4.89 -5.02
C VAL A 494 4.67 6.14 -4.72
N ALA A 495 4.55 6.67 -3.52
CA ALA A 495 5.28 7.84 -3.07
C ALA A 495 5.67 7.72 -1.60
N GLN A 496 6.81 8.32 -1.28
CA GLN A 496 7.27 8.54 0.08
C GLN A 496 7.38 10.02 0.38
N LEU A 497 6.95 10.38 1.58
CA LEU A 497 7.05 11.71 2.15
C LEU A 497 7.67 11.61 3.54
N GLU A 498 8.41 12.65 3.92
CA GLU A 498 8.81 12.87 5.31
C GLU A 498 7.56 13.18 6.17
N LEU A 499 7.67 13.08 7.51
CA LEU A 499 6.52 13.32 8.41
C LEU A 499 5.98 14.76 8.35
N ASP A 500 6.78 15.72 7.90
CA ASP A 500 6.37 17.11 7.66
C ASP A 500 5.70 17.33 6.28
N GLY A 501 5.61 16.27 5.47
CA GLY A 501 5.05 16.30 4.14
C GLY A 501 6.05 16.69 3.05
N ALA A 502 7.35 16.85 3.33
CA ALA A 502 8.33 17.01 2.27
C ALA A 502 8.33 15.76 1.37
N HIS A 503 8.32 15.95 0.05
CA HIS A 503 8.45 14.85 -0.90
C HIS A 503 9.85 14.26 -0.81
N ARG A 504 9.94 12.93 -0.86
CA ARG A 504 11.21 12.21 -0.86
C ARG A 504 11.43 11.47 -2.17
N SER A 505 10.49 10.61 -2.53
CA SER A 505 10.55 9.80 -3.75
C SER A 505 9.14 9.49 -4.22
N SER A 506 8.97 9.35 -5.54
CA SER A 506 7.71 8.90 -6.13
C SER A 506 7.98 8.21 -7.45
N ARG A 507 7.10 7.28 -7.81
CA ARG A 507 7.18 6.53 -9.07
C ARG A 507 5.77 6.22 -9.57
N THR A 508 5.63 6.20 -10.89
CA THR A 508 4.41 5.78 -11.60
C THR A 508 4.74 4.62 -12.56
N TYR A 509 3.80 3.70 -12.72
CA TYR A 509 3.99 2.49 -13.54
C TYR A 509 3.05 2.44 -14.73
N ASP A 510 3.41 1.64 -15.72
CA ASP A 510 2.64 1.44 -16.95
C ASP A 510 1.57 0.35 -16.75
N THR A 511 0.31 0.65 -17.10
CA THR A 511 -0.78 -0.33 -17.14
C THR A 511 -1.70 -0.06 -18.34
N ILE A 512 -1.89 -1.04 -19.22
CA ILE A 512 -2.60 -0.85 -20.51
C ILE A 512 -4.12 -0.63 -20.34
N MET A 513 -4.72 -1.10 -19.24
CA MET A 513 -6.14 -0.94 -18.93
C MET A 513 -6.35 -0.45 -17.49
N PRO A 514 -7.38 0.37 -17.23
CA PRO A 514 -7.66 0.85 -15.89
C PRO A 514 -8.13 -0.27 -14.97
N ALA A 515 -7.71 -0.10 -13.72
CA ALA A 515 -8.22 -0.70 -12.48
C ALA A 515 -7.56 -1.98 -11.99
N GLY A 516 -7.22 -1.93 -10.71
CA GLY A 516 -7.01 -3.08 -9.89
C GLY A 516 -6.93 -2.63 -8.44
N VAL A 517 -7.29 -3.50 -7.50
CA VAL A 517 -7.19 -3.16 -6.08
C VAL A 517 -5.71 -3.12 -5.71
N LEU A 518 -5.23 -2.02 -5.13
CA LEU A 518 -3.87 -1.88 -4.63
C LEU A 518 -3.93 -1.76 -3.11
N ALA A 519 -3.65 -2.87 -2.42
CA ALA A 519 -3.42 -2.86 -0.99
C ALA A 519 -1.95 -2.53 -0.70
N LEU A 520 -1.74 -1.69 0.31
CA LEU A 520 -0.43 -1.23 0.74
C LEU A 520 -0.12 -1.79 2.14
N GLY A 521 1.01 -2.46 2.28
CA GLY A 521 1.69 -2.67 3.54
C GLY A 521 2.99 -1.88 3.57
N VAL A 522 3.49 -1.53 4.77
CA VAL A 522 4.78 -0.87 4.91
C VAL A 522 5.63 -1.66 5.89
N MET A 523 6.84 -2.06 5.49
CA MET A 523 7.76 -2.75 6.37
C MET A 523 8.32 -1.78 7.44
N PRO A 524 8.77 -2.29 8.61
CA PRO A 524 9.45 -1.47 9.60
C PRO A 524 10.67 -0.71 9.05
N THR A 525 11.29 -1.22 7.97
CA THR A 525 12.41 -0.60 7.25
C THR A 525 12.01 0.58 6.36
N GLY A 526 10.72 0.76 6.10
CA GLY A 526 10.17 1.77 5.18
C GLY A 526 9.84 1.24 3.79
N ASP A 527 10.08 -0.04 3.51
CA ASP A 527 9.79 -0.67 2.21
C ASP A 527 8.28 -0.72 1.97
N ALA A 528 7.86 -0.45 0.74
CA ALA A 528 6.46 -0.56 0.34
C ALA A 528 6.16 -1.99 -0.14
N ILE A 529 5.11 -2.59 0.42
CA ILE A 529 4.55 -3.86 -0.03
C ILE A 529 3.27 -3.58 -0.78
N LEU A 530 3.30 -3.82 -2.08
CA LEU A 530 2.16 -3.62 -2.97
C LEU A 530 1.56 -4.98 -3.31
N ALA A 531 0.27 -5.15 -3.08
CA ALA A 531 -0.45 -6.35 -3.47
C ALA A 531 -1.75 -5.96 -4.18
N GLY A 532 -2.09 -6.68 -5.24
CA GLY A 532 -3.24 -6.27 -6.02
C GLY A 532 -3.52 -7.11 -7.24
N ILE A 533 -4.52 -6.69 -8.01
CA ILE A 533 -4.81 -7.24 -9.33
C ILE A 533 -4.42 -6.22 -10.39
N SER A 534 -4.01 -6.65 -11.56
CA SER A 534 -3.88 -5.81 -12.74
C SER A 534 -4.54 -6.52 -13.91
N TYR A 535 -5.45 -5.87 -14.64
CA TYR A 535 -6.11 -6.44 -15.83
C TYR A 535 -5.25 -6.35 -17.10
N ALA A 536 -3.98 -5.98 -16.95
CA ALA A 536 -2.98 -5.91 -18.00
C ALA A 536 -1.58 -6.20 -17.42
N PRO A 537 -0.58 -6.50 -18.27
CA PRO A 537 0.81 -6.49 -17.82
C PRO A 537 1.17 -5.25 -17.02
N ILE A 538 1.81 -5.44 -15.88
CA ILE A 538 2.30 -4.36 -15.01
C ILE A 538 3.80 -4.55 -14.76
N ASP A 539 4.59 -3.50 -14.92
CA ASP A 539 6.01 -3.50 -14.61
C ASP A 539 6.27 -2.62 -13.39
N LEU A 540 6.73 -3.22 -12.29
CA LEU A 540 7.03 -2.53 -11.04
C LEU A 540 8.53 -2.21 -10.88
N GLY A 541 9.31 -2.33 -11.96
CA GLY A 541 10.75 -2.09 -12.03
C GLY A 541 11.60 -3.36 -12.25
N GLY A 542 10.97 -4.54 -12.25
CA GLY A 542 11.62 -5.85 -12.44
C GLY A 542 11.36 -6.49 -13.79
N GLY A 543 10.71 -5.78 -14.71
CA GLY A 543 10.13 -6.33 -15.93
C GLY A 543 8.63 -6.61 -15.79
N PRO A 544 7.92 -6.79 -16.91
CA PRO A 544 6.47 -6.93 -16.92
C PRO A 544 6.03 -8.25 -16.27
N LEU A 545 5.16 -8.14 -15.28
CA LEU A 545 4.39 -9.26 -14.74
C LEU A 545 3.26 -9.57 -15.72
N GLN A 546 3.32 -10.73 -16.36
CA GLN A 546 2.29 -11.19 -17.31
C GLN A 546 1.67 -12.50 -16.85
N ALA A 547 0.39 -12.68 -17.18
CA ALA A 547 -0.24 -13.98 -17.19
C ALA A 547 0.10 -14.71 -18.51
N ASN A 548 -0.44 -15.92 -18.72
CA ASN A 548 -0.09 -16.76 -19.88
C ASN A 548 -0.47 -16.12 -21.24
N SER A 549 -1.22 -15.02 -21.24
CA SER A 549 -1.50 -14.17 -22.40
C SER A 549 -1.54 -12.67 -22.03
N GLU A 550 -1.35 -11.80 -23.03
CA GLU A 550 -1.32 -10.33 -22.87
C GLU A 550 -2.65 -9.69 -22.39
N GLN A 551 -3.73 -10.46 -22.27
CA GLN A 551 -5.07 -9.99 -21.87
C GLN A 551 -5.60 -10.64 -20.58
N GLU A 552 -4.80 -11.45 -19.89
CA GLU A 552 -5.22 -12.08 -18.64
C GLU A 552 -4.84 -11.22 -17.44
N ALA A 553 -5.76 -11.14 -16.48
CA ALA A 553 -5.51 -10.47 -15.22
C ALA A 553 -4.42 -11.18 -14.42
N VAL A 554 -3.59 -10.40 -13.74
CA VAL A 554 -2.50 -10.88 -12.90
C VAL A 554 -2.74 -10.40 -11.49
N LEU A 555 -2.83 -11.32 -10.54
CA LEU A 555 -2.62 -10.98 -9.14
C LEU A 555 -1.12 -10.72 -8.95
N PHE A 556 -0.72 -9.62 -8.33
CA PHE A 556 0.67 -9.33 -8.05
C PHE A 556 0.94 -9.11 -6.57
N LEU A 557 2.18 -9.38 -6.19
CA LEU A 557 2.77 -9.00 -4.92
C LEU A 557 4.17 -8.46 -5.19
N ALA A 558 4.52 -7.32 -4.63
CA ALA A 558 5.82 -6.69 -4.83
C ALA A 558 6.33 -6.03 -3.55
N ARG A 559 7.65 -5.97 -3.46
CA ARG A 559 8.39 -5.20 -2.46
C ARG A 559 9.24 -4.16 -3.16
N LEU A 560 9.10 -2.92 -2.73
CA LEU A 560 9.85 -1.78 -3.23
C LEU A 560 10.67 -1.20 -2.07
N LEU A 561 11.96 -1.01 -2.29
CA LEU A 561 12.86 -0.44 -1.31
C LEU A 561 12.55 1.05 -1.09
N PRO A 562 12.99 1.62 0.06
CA PRO A 562 12.66 2.99 0.43
C PRO A 562 13.27 4.10 -0.45
#